data_AF-A0AAD4SYI1-F1
#
_entry.id   AF-A0AAD4SYI1-F1
#
_cell.length_a   1.000
_cell.length_b   1.000
_cell.length_c   1.000
_cell.angle_alpha   90.00
_cell.angle_beta   90.00
_cell.angle_gamma   90.00
#
_symmetry.space_group_name_H-M   'P 1'
#
loop_
_entity.id
_entity.type
_entity.pdbx_description
1 polymer ?
#
loop_
_entity_poly.entity_id
_entity_poly.type
_entity_poly.pdbx_seq_one_letter_code
_entity_poly.pdbx_strand_id
1 'polypeptide(L)'
;MPLLEETRMEICSQMEFMSGAPHAEVTSVEESKLHGGSFLYCIKVENWRNRHGVYSKPYNPKPSDLFILGDTVPEVATDLLWFGSSWSLASVVEDVKESNSVGHEDTLICFQVKTSKPLTIEMKEGKSLFVVFLVNLATNTRTWKALHLFRNLNVVKEVLCANSMVKENCCLCSAQVDMIWTGKVDSQLLLALNESQRAAVMGTISSVQCEHRSSLKLVWGPPGTGKTKTISIFLYSLLSMNCRALACAPENIAVAELALRILNLHRSLFMDSVTLIVKGL
;
A
#
# COMPACT_ATOMS: atom_id res chain seq x y z
N MET A 1 -9.73 -18.02 8.87
CA MET A 1 -9.78 -16.70 8.22
C MET A 1 -8.82 -16.73 7.03
N PRO A 2 -9.27 -16.45 5.79
CA PRO A 2 -8.43 -16.55 4.60
C PRO A 2 -7.13 -15.73 4.67
N LEU A 3 -7.20 -14.48 5.14
CA LEU A 3 -6.03 -13.61 5.27
C LEU A 3 -4.94 -14.18 6.21
N LEU A 4 -5.33 -14.81 7.32
CA LEU A 4 -4.37 -15.43 8.24
C LEU A 4 -3.65 -16.62 7.60
N GLU A 5 -4.37 -17.44 6.84
CA GLU A 5 -3.75 -18.57 6.13
C GLU A 5 -2.85 -18.11 4.98
N GLU A 6 -3.24 -17.06 4.25
CA GLU A 6 -2.41 -16.45 3.22
C GLU A 6 -1.10 -15.89 3.81
N THR A 7 -1.19 -15.12 4.91
CA THR A 7 -0.01 -14.63 5.62
C THR A 7 0.86 -15.78 6.15
N ARG A 8 0.25 -16.85 6.68
CA ARG A 8 0.98 -18.04 7.15
C ARG A 8 1.74 -18.70 6.00
N MET A 9 1.10 -18.89 4.85
CA MET A 9 1.72 -19.49 3.67
C MET A 9 2.86 -18.63 3.11
N GLU A 10 2.71 -17.31 3.09
CA GLU A 10 3.78 -16.38 2.69
C GLU A 10 5.01 -16.51 3.60
N ILE A 11 4.81 -16.52 4.92
CA ILE A 11 5.90 -16.74 5.90
C ILE A 11 6.56 -18.10 5.70
N CYS A 12 5.78 -19.18 5.53
CA CYS A 12 6.31 -20.52 5.32
C CYS A 12 7.17 -20.59 4.05
N SER A 13 6.70 -19.99 2.95
CA SER A 13 7.43 -19.95 1.69
C SER A 13 8.78 -19.22 1.83
N GLN A 14 8.86 -18.15 2.61
CA GLN A 14 10.14 -17.48 2.88
C GLN A 14 11.07 -18.30 3.77
N MET A 15 10.52 -19.09 4.71
CA MET A 15 11.33 -19.97 5.57
C MET A 15 11.92 -21.16 4.81
N GLU A 16 11.33 -21.60 3.70
CA GLU A 16 11.88 -22.69 2.88
C GLU A 16 13.25 -22.34 2.28
N PHE A 17 13.49 -21.05 1.98
CA PHE A 17 14.74 -20.59 1.39
C PHE A 17 15.17 -19.23 1.97
N MET A 18 15.90 -19.26 3.08
CA MET A 18 16.43 -18.06 3.75
C MET A 18 17.87 -17.74 3.33
N SER A 19 18.48 -18.58 2.51
CA SER A 19 19.86 -18.39 2.08
C SER A 19 20.03 -17.04 1.33
N GLY A 20 20.98 -16.24 1.79
CA GLY A 20 21.22 -14.90 1.25
C GLY A 20 20.31 -13.80 1.81
N ALA A 21 19.41 -14.11 2.74
CA ALA A 21 18.63 -13.10 3.43
C ALA A 21 19.55 -12.09 4.16
N PRO A 22 19.18 -10.79 4.19
CA PRO A 22 19.85 -9.81 5.03
C PRO A 22 19.87 -10.27 6.49
N HIS A 23 21.05 -10.30 7.08
CA HIS A 23 21.21 -10.62 8.50
C HIS A 23 22.28 -9.74 9.14
N ALA A 24 22.24 -9.61 10.46
CA ALA A 24 23.24 -8.90 11.23
C ALA A 24 23.41 -9.54 12.61
N GLU A 25 24.61 -9.39 13.18
CA GLU A 25 24.86 -9.75 14.57
C GLU A 25 24.29 -8.67 15.49
N VAL A 26 23.62 -9.11 16.55
CA VAL A 26 22.99 -8.25 17.55
C VAL A 26 24.01 -7.91 18.61
N THR A 27 24.25 -6.61 18.80
CA THR A 27 25.19 -6.09 19.79
C THR A 27 24.51 -5.79 21.13
N SER A 28 23.22 -5.46 21.12
CA SER A 28 22.45 -5.28 22.35
C SER A 28 20.94 -5.49 22.14
N VAL A 29 20.28 -6.07 23.14
CA VAL A 29 18.82 -6.14 23.24
C VAL A 29 18.38 -5.47 24.54
N GLU A 30 17.65 -4.37 24.43
CA GLU A 30 17.15 -3.62 25.57
C GLU A 30 15.62 -3.69 25.60
N GLU A 31 15.05 -4.29 26.65
CA GLU A 31 13.60 -4.30 26.84
C GLU A 31 13.10 -2.87 27.09
N SER A 32 12.11 -2.48 26.30
CA SER A 32 11.41 -1.20 26.42
C SER A 32 10.01 -1.43 26.99
N LYS A 33 9.38 -0.36 27.51
CA LYS A 33 8.12 -0.45 28.26
C LYS A 33 7.06 -1.26 27.50
N LEU A 34 6.38 -2.15 28.23
CA LEU A 34 5.19 -2.88 27.77
C LEU A 34 4.13 -1.92 27.23
N HIS A 35 3.73 -2.10 25.97
CA HIS A 35 2.58 -1.39 25.41
C HIS A 35 1.54 -2.41 24.94
N GLY A 36 0.35 -2.36 25.55
CA GLY A 36 -0.79 -3.16 25.13
C GLY A 36 -0.60 -4.68 25.18
N GLY A 37 0.19 -5.22 26.13
CA GLY A 37 0.39 -6.66 26.30
C GLY A 37 1.39 -7.31 25.34
N SER A 38 2.13 -6.52 24.55
CA SER A 38 3.24 -7.00 23.72
C SER A 38 4.59 -6.60 24.32
N PHE A 39 5.61 -7.45 24.13
CA PHE A 39 6.98 -7.18 24.57
C PHE A 39 7.70 -6.38 23.49
N LEU A 40 8.32 -5.26 23.88
CA LEU A 40 9.00 -4.34 22.96
C LEU A 40 10.49 -4.28 23.31
N TYR A 41 11.35 -4.30 22.30
CA TYR A 41 12.81 -4.28 22.49
C TYR A 41 13.47 -3.29 21.51
N CYS A 42 14.44 -2.46 21.95
CA CYS A 42 15.42 -1.87 21.01
C CYS A 42 16.50 -2.91 20.77
N ILE A 43 16.74 -3.18 19.50
CA ILE A 43 17.81 -4.05 19.03
C ILE A 43 18.84 -3.16 18.37
N LYS A 44 20.09 -3.26 18.81
CA LYS A 44 21.25 -2.69 18.12
C LYS A 44 21.96 -3.80 17.38
N VAL A 45 22.36 -3.54 16.14
CA VAL A 45 23.03 -4.51 15.29
C VAL A 45 24.29 -3.94 14.66
N GLU A 46 25.21 -4.84 14.35
CA GLU A 46 26.34 -4.55 13.47
C GLU A 46 25.88 -4.28 12.02
N ASN A 47 26.85 -4.08 11.13
CA ASN A 47 26.60 -3.96 9.70
C ASN A 47 25.88 -5.19 9.14
N TRP A 48 24.85 -4.94 8.32
CA TRP A 48 24.11 -5.96 7.61
C TRP A 48 24.97 -6.71 6.60
N ARG A 49 24.82 -8.03 6.57
CA ARG A 49 25.54 -8.98 5.72
C ARG A 49 24.56 -9.83 4.91
N ASN A 50 25.05 -10.39 3.81
CA ASN A 50 24.38 -11.44 3.04
C ASN A 50 25.40 -12.50 2.57
N ARG A 51 24.94 -13.49 1.80
CA ARG A 51 25.80 -14.57 1.25
C ARG A 51 26.99 -14.05 0.41
N HIS A 52 26.91 -12.83 -0.14
CA HIS A 52 27.94 -12.22 -0.99
C HIS A 52 28.83 -11.19 -0.24
N GLY A 53 28.69 -11.06 1.08
CA GLY A 53 29.46 -10.13 1.91
C GLY A 53 28.66 -8.95 2.44
N VAL A 54 29.33 -7.81 2.65
CA VAL A 54 28.69 -6.58 3.13
C VAL A 54 27.86 -5.97 1.99
N TYR A 55 26.63 -5.54 2.30
CA TYR A 55 25.79 -4.87 1.33
C TYR A 55 26.45 -3.59 0.79
N SER A 56 26.47 -3.40 -0.54
CA SER A 56 26.91 -2.14 -1.17
C SER A 56 26.03 -0.94 -0.77
N LYS A 57 24.76 -1.22 -0.44
CA LYS A 57 23.86 -0.31 0.29
C LYS A 57 23.26 -1.06 1.48
N PRO A 58 23.59 -0.71 2.73
CA PRO A 58 23.17 -1.46 3.91
C PRO A 58 21.64 -1.58 3.94
N TYR A 59 21.16 -2.79 4.26
CA TYR A 59 19.76 -3.01 4.52
C TYR A 59 19.29 -2.07 5.65
N ASN A 60 18.11 -1.48 5.49
CA ASN A 60 17.51 -0.65 6.52
C ASN A 60 16.16 -1.27 6.92
N PRO A 61 15.98 -1.66 8.20
CA PRO A 61 14.71 -2.15 8.71
C PRO A 61 13.55 -1.19 8.43
N LYS A 62 12.42 -1.75 8.02
CA LYS A 62 11.18 -1.05 7.71
C LYS A 62 10.07 -1.51 8.66
N PRO A 63 9.08 -0.65 8.93
CA PRO A 63 7.90 -1.06 9.67
C PRO A 63 7.27 -2.32 9.10
N SER A 64 6.85 -3.22 9.99
CA SER A 64 6.28 -4.54 9.66
C SER A 64 7.25 -5.54 9.03
N ASP A 65 8.56 -5.27 8.96
CA ASP A 65 9.54 -6.33 8.72
C ASP A 65 9.41 -7.38 9.84
N LEU A 66 9.37 -8.64 9.43
CA LEU A 66 9.41 -9.80 10.31
C LEU A 66 10.82 -10.37 10.24
N PHE A 67 11.41 -10.51 11.41
CA PHE A 67 12.73 -11.08 11.62
C PHE A 67 12.65 -12.39 12.38
N ILE A 68 13.62 -13.25 12.12
CA ILE A 68 14.02 -14.33 13.03
C ILE A 68 15.16 -13.80 13.88
N LEU A 69 14.98 -13.83 15.20
CA LEU A 69 16.04 -13.64 16.17
C LEU A 69 16.47 -15.02 16.66
N GLY A 70 17.75 -15.36 16.53
CA GLY A 70 18.25 -16.67 16.92
C GLY A 70 19.75 -16.72 17.14
N ASP A 71 20.23 -17.83 17.70
CA ASP A 71 21.64 -18.12 17.95
C ASP A 71 22.45 -18.44 16.69
N THR A 72 21.76 -18.60 15.56
CA THR A 72 22.32 -18.99 14.26
C THR A 72 21.64 -18.21 13.14
N VAL A 73 22.29 -18.17 11.98
CA VAL A 73 21.73 -17.64 10.73
C VAL A 73 21.21 -18.83 9.93
N PRO A 74 19.91 -19.17 10.00
CA PRO A 74 19.37 -20.33 9.29
C PRO A 74 19.39 -20.08 7.77
N GLU A 75 19.74 -21.09 7.00
CA GLU A 75 19.62 -21.06 5.53
C GLU A 75 18.30 -21.69 5.06
N VAL A 76 17.77 -22.65 5.83
CA VAL A 76 16.54 -23.38 5.55
C VAL A 76 15.70 -23.61 6.82
N ALA A 77 14.41 -23.88 6.66
CA ALA A 77 13.49 -24.10 7.77
C ALA A 77 13.93 -25.22 8.74
N THR A 78 14.64 -26.24 8.26
CA THR A 78 15.11 -27.35 9.11
C THR A 78 16.16 -26.93 10.12
N ASP A 79 16.90 -25.85 9.87
CA ASP A 79 17.93 -25.33 10.78
C ASP A 79 17.28 -24.82 12.09
N LEU A 80 16.06 -24.29 11.98
CA LEU A 80 15.25 -23.81 13.11
C LEU A 80 14.69 -24.94 13.99
N LEU A 81 14.70 -26.19 13.49
CA LEU A 81 14.21 -27.36 14.21
C LEU A 81 15.33 -28.12 14.92
N TRP A 82 16.58 -27.69 14.75
CA TRP A 82 17.72 -28.42 15.27
C TRP A 82 17.78 -28.34 16.81
N PHE A 83 18.17 -29.44 17.44
CA PHE A 83 18.15 -29.59 18.90
C PHE A 83 19.05 -28.52 19.55
N GLY A 84 18.45 -27.65 20.37
CA GLY A 84 19.16 -26.58 21.07
C GLY A 84 19.11 -25.21 20.40
N SER A 85 18.53 -25.09 19.20
CA SER A 85 18.29 -23.78 18.58
C SER A 85 17.21 -23.03 19.35
N SER A 86 17.57 -21.85 19.87
CA SER A 86 16.59 -20.91 20.43
C SER A 86 16.36 -19.78 19.43
N TRP A 87 15.13 -19.67 18.92
CA TRP A 87 14.75 -18.58 18.04
C TRP A 87 13.39 -17.99 18.40
N SER A 88 13.13 -16.78 17.93
CA SER A 88 11.87 -16.06 18.13
C SER A 88 11.57 -15.14 16.96
N LEU A 89 10.28 -14.94 16.67
CA LEU A 89 9.84 -13.97 15.68
C LEU A 89 9.73 -12.58 16.31
N ALA A 90 10.26 -11.58 15.60
CA ALA A 90 10.20 -10.19 16.00
C ALA A 90 9.74 -9.33 14.83
N SER A 91 8.81 -8.40 15.08
CA SER A 91 8.29 -7.51 14.05
C SER A 91 8.68 -6.06 14.32
N VAL A 92 9.22 -5.37 13.33
CA VAL A 92 9.58 -3.95 13.44
C VAL A 92 8.34 -3.09 13.63
N VAL A 93 8.38 -2.19 14.61
CA VAL A 93 7.27 -1.28 14.92
C VAL A 93 7.29 -0.03 14.03
N GLU A 94 6.13 0.64 13.94
CA GLU A 94 5.92 1.82 13.08
C GLU A 94 6.57 3.09 13.65
N ASP A 95 7.02 3.08 14.91
CA ASP A 95 7.66 4.21 15.61
C ASP A 95 9.17 3.98 15.78
N VAL A 96 9.98 4.71 15.02
CA VAL A 96 11.31 5.10 15.50
C VAL A 96 11.51 6.56 15.14
N LYS A 97 11.45 7.43 16.16
CA LYS A 97 12.13 8.73 16.09
C LYS A 97 13.58 8.40 15.81
N GLU A 98 14.12 8.86 14.68
CA GLU A 98 15.57 8.98 14.53
C GLU A 98 16.06 9.79 15.74
N SER A 99 16.64 9.11 16.72
CA SER A 99 17.42 9.79 17.73
C SER A 99 18.62 10.32 16.97
N ASN A 100 18.59 11.61 16.65
CA ASN A 100 19.74 12.37 16.20
C ASN A 100 20.83 12.29 17.30
N SER A 101 21.61 11.23 17.33
CA SER A 101 22.89 11.23 18.02
C SER A 101 23.91 11.86 17.08
N VAL A 102 23.97 13.19 17.13
CA VAL A 102 25.15 13.95 16.73
C VAL A 102 26.27 13.52 17.69
N GLY A 103 27.19 12.71 17.20
CA GLY A 103 28.34 12.23 17.96
C GLY A 103 29.04 11.13 17.19
N HIS A 104 30.24 11.42 16.68
CA HIS A 104 31.11 10.43 16.09
C HIS A 104 31.48 9.39 17.15
N GLU A 105 30.85 8.21 17.10
CA GLU A 105 31.41 6.88 17.36
C GLU A 105 30.30 5.83 17.17
N ASP A 106 30.60 4.83 16.34
CA ASP A 106 29.85 3.62 15.99
C ASP A 106 28.61 3.70 15.07
N THR A 107 28.83 3.20 13.85
CA THR A 107 27.89 2.90 12.75
C THR A 107 26.83 1.83 13.10
N LEU A 108 26.35 1.77 14.34
CA LEU A 108 25.40 0.76 14.81
C LEU A 108 23.96 1.21 14.52
N ILE A 109 23.16 0.31 13.96
CA ILE A 109 21.76 0.57 13.61
C ILE A 109 20.88 0.10 14.79
N CYS A 110 20.15 1.00 15.48
CA CYS A 110 19.06 0.62 16.41
C CYS A 110 17.71 0.68 15.71
N PHE A 111 16.87 -0.31 15.99
CA PHE A 111 15.44 -0.29 15.65
C PHE A 111 14.64 -0.99 16.75
N GLN A 112 13.35 -0.66 16.83
CA GLN A 112 12.45 -1.29 17.79
C GLN A 112 11.68 -2.45 17.16
N VAL A 113 11.54 -3.53 17.92
CA VAL A 113 10.73 -4.68 17.53
C VAL A 113 9.74 -5.05 18.63
N LYS A 114 8.64 -5.66 18.22
CA LYS A 114 7.69 -6.33 19.11
C LYS A 114 7.76 -7.84 18.93
N THR A 115 7.56 -8.58 20.02
CA THR A 115 7.46 -10.05 20.01
C THR A 115 6.17 -10.49 20.69
N SER A 116 5.70 -11.69 20.36
CA SER A 116 4.48 -12.29 20.96
C SER A 116 4.72 -12.95 22.31
N LYS A 117 5.98 -13.30 22.59
CA LYS A 117 6.45 -13.94 23.83
C LYS A 117 7.71 -13.22 24.29
N PRO A 118 8.02 -13.21 25.60
CA PRO A 118 9.26 -12.62 26.07
C PRO A 118 10.43 -13.33 25.41
N LEU A 119 11.44 -12.57 24.99
CA LEU A 119 12.66 -13.14 24.44
C LEU A 119 13.37 -13.94 25.53
N THR A 120 13.44 -15.26 25.35
CA THR A 120 14.20 -16.16 26.24
C THR A 120 15.65 -16.34 25.78
N ILE A 121 16.07 -15.59 24.76
CA ILE A 121 17.39 -15.70 24.15
C ILE A 121 18.37 -14.91 25.00
N GLU A 122 19.12 -15.60 25.85
CA GLU A 122 20.12 -14.98 26.70
C GLU A 122 21.40 -14.70 25.89
N MET A 123 21.80 -13.42 25.80
CA MET A 123 23.14 -13.02 25.37
C MET A 123 24.13 -13.41 26.47
N LYS A 124 24.56 -14.67 26.51
CA LYS A 124 25.63 -15.14 27.40
C LYS A 124 26.99 -14.88 26.78
N GLU A 125 28.01 -14.73 27.62
CA GLU A 125 29.41 -14.68 27.18
C GLU A 125 29.71 -15.88 26.25
N GLY A 126 30.09 -15.57 25.00
CA GLY A 126 30.43 -16.56 23.98
C GLY A 126 29.28 -17.03 23.07
N LYS A 127 28.06 -16.51 23.20
CA LYS A 127 26.95 -16.78 22.27
C LYS A 127 26.54 -15.54 21.49
N SER A 128 26.76 -15.56 20.17
CA SER A 128 26.26 -14.55 19.25
C SER A 128 24.77 -14.70 19.02
N LEU A 129 24.08 -13.57 18.91
CA LEU A 129 22.67 -13.48 18.54
C LEU A 129 22.58 -12.81 17.18
N PHE A 130 21.74 -13.34 16.30
CA PHE A 130 21.56 -12.83 14.95
C PHE A 130 20.12 -12.39 14.72
N VAL A 131 19.97 -11.35 13.91
CA VAL A 131 18.70 -10.98 13.28
C VAL A 131 18.75 -11.37 11.82
N VAL A 132 17.72 -12.05 11.33
CA VAL A 132 17.61 -12.49 9.92
C VAL A 132 16.28 -12.03 9.36
N PHE A 133 16.31 -11.28 8.26
CA PHE A 133 15.11 -10.84 7.54
C PHE A 133 14.34 -12.02 6.96
N LEU A 134 13.02 -12.01 7.18
CA LEU A 134 12.13 -13.03 6.63
C LEU A 134 11.17 -12.45 5.59
N VAL A 135 10.32 -11.49 5.99
CA VAL A 135 9.30 -10.92 5.10
C VAL A 135 8.82 -9.57 5.62
N ASN A 136 8.37 -8.68 4.74
CA ASN A 136 7.67 -7.46 5.16
C ASN A 136 6.15 -7.67 5.14
N LEU A 137 5.51 -7.62 6.30
CA LEU A 137 4.08 -7.84 6.47
C LEU A 137 3.24 -6.57 6.36
N ALA A 138 3.74 -5.48 5.77
CA ALA A 138 3.00 -4.22 5.73
C ALA A 138 1.67 -4.34 4.96
N THR A 139 1.64 -5.07 3.83
CA THR A 139 0.42 -5.29 3.04
C THR A 139 -0.62 -6.10 3.81
N ASN A 140 -0.21 -7.22 4.40
CA ASN A 140 -1.05 -8.05 5.27
C ASN A 140 -1.61 -7.23 6.45
N THR A 141 -0.76 -6.45 7.11
CA THR A 141 -1.14 -5.59 8.24
C THR A 141 -2.14 -4.50 7.82
N ARG A 142 -1.92 -3.84 6.67
CA ARG A 142 -2.85 -2.84 6.13
C ARG A 142 -4.20 -3.46 5.79
N THR A 143 -4.21 -4.65 5.18
CA THR A 143 -5.45 -5.38 4.86
C THR A 143 -6.19 -5.79 6.13
N TRP A 144 -5.48 -6.31 7.13
CA TRP A 144 -6.06 -6.63 8.43
C TRP A 144 -6.69 -5.39 9.08
N LYS A 145 -5.94 -4.27 9.15
CA LYS A 145 -6.46 -2.99 9.65
C LYS A 145 -7.71 -2.57 8.87
N ALA A 146 -7.71 -2.66 7.53
CA ALA A 146 -8.85 -2.30 6.68
C ALA A 146 -10.10 -3.16 6.93
N LEU A 147 -9.94 -4.47 7.12
CA LEU A 147 -11.06 -5.38 7.44
C LEU A 147 -11.71 -5.07 8.80
N HIS A 148 -10.94 -4.50 9.73
CA HIS A 148 -11.42 -4.14 11.08
C HIS A 148 -11.83 -2.66 11.20
N LEU A 149 -11.58 -1.84 10.18
CA LEU A 149 -12.01 -0.45 10.11
C LEU A 149 -13.47 -0.39 9.63
N PHE A 150 -14.41 -0.55 10.56
CA PHE A 150 -15.85 -0.37 10.28
C PHE A 150 -16.22 1.12 10.13
N ARG A 151 -15.69 1.80 9.09
CA ARG A 151 -15.91 3.24 8.88
C ARG A 151 -17.16 3.54 8.03
N ASN A 152 -17.17 3.14 6.75
CA ASN A 152 -18.27 3.43 5.84
C ASN A 152 -18.95 2.12 5.40
N LEU A 153 -19.91 1.68 6.20
CA LEU A 153 -20.68 0.47 5.92
C LEU A 153 -21.61 0.64 4.70
N ASN A 154 -21.86 1.85 4.20
CA ASN A 154 -22.76 2.04 3.06
C ASN A 154 -22.15 1.49 1.77
N VAL A 155 -20.87 1.80 1.48
CA VAL A 155 -20.18 1.23 0.31
C VAL A 155 -20.00 -0.28 0.45
N VAL A 156 -19.67 -0.76 1.66
CA VAL A 156 -19.53 -2.20 1.93
C VAL A 156 -20.87 -2.92 1.72
N LYS A 157 -21.99 -2.34 2.16
CA LYS A 157 -23.33 -2.86 1.88
C LYS A 157 -23.62 -2.88 0.39
N GLU A 158 -23.27 -1.84 -0.38
CA GLU A 158 -23.44 -1.87 -1.84
C GLU A 158 -22.63 -2.99 -2.51
N VAL A 159 -21.42 -3.31 -2.00
CA VAL A 159 -20.59 -4.41 -2.51
C VAL A 159 -21.15 -5.78 -2.12
N LEU A 160 -21.51 -5.97 -0.85
CA LEU A 160 -21.96 -7.27 -0.30
C LEU A 160 -23.40 -7.60 -0.68
N CYS A 161 -24.27 -6.59 -0.70
CA CYS A 161 -25.68 -6.68 -1.06
C CYS A 161 -25.90 -6.22 -2.49
N ALA A 162 -24.97 -6.54 -3.40
CA ALA A 162 -25.10 -6.25 -4.83
C ALA A 162 -26.31 -7.02 -5.39
N ASN A 163 -27.51 -6.48 -5.16
CA ASN A 163 -28.74 -6.97 -5.74
C ASN A 163 -28.58 -6.84 -7.26
N SER A 164 -28.87 -7.91 -7.98
CA SER A 164 -28.71 -8.04 -9.44
C SER A 164 -29.52 -7.05 -10.28
N MET A 165 -30.31 -6.18 -9.66
CA MET A 165 -30.99 -5.08 -10.33
C MET A 165 -30.02 -3.91 -10.50
N VAL A 166 -29.76 -3.56 -11.76
CA VAL A 166 -29.07 -2.32 -12.14
C VAL A 166 -29.76 -1.17 -11.41
N LYS A 167 -29.10 -0.60 -10.39
CA LYS A 167 -29.66 0.53 -9.63
C LYS A 167 -29.90 1.68 -10.60
N GLU A 168 -31.17 1.92 -10.90
CA GLU A 168 -31.61 3.02 -11.73
C GLU A 168 -31.07 4.35 -11.18
N ASN A 169 -30.86 5.29 -12.11
CA ASN A 169 -30.45 6.64 -11.79
C ASN A 169 -31.46 7.26 -10.82
N CYS A 170 -30.99 8.08 -9.90
CA CYS A 170 -31.87 8.70 -8.91
C CYS A 170 -32.89 9.59 -9.61
N CYS A 171 -34.19 9.26 -9.50
CA CYS A 171 -35.27 10.02 -10.09
C CYS A 171 -35.33 11.46 -9.57
N LEU A 172 -34.91 11.70 -8.32
CA LEU A 172 -34.89 13.01 -7.68
C LEU A 172 -33.75 13.92 -8.19
N CYS A 173 -32.63 13.35 -8.66
CA CYS A 173 -31.48 14.12 -9.13
C CYS A 173 -31.40 14.29 -10.64
N SER A 174 -32.29 13.62 -11.40
CA SER A 174 -32.25 13.55 -12.86
C SER A 174 -32.29 14.92 -13.55
N ALA A 175 -33.07 15.87 -13.03
CA ALA A 175 -33.23 17.21 -13.61
C ALA A 175 -32.04 18.17 -13.34
N GLN A 176 -31.13 17.83 -12.43
CA GLN A 176 -30.06 18.73 -11.97
C GLN A 176 -28.72 18.49 -12.67
N VAL A 177 -28.57 17.32 -13.30
CA VAL A 177 -27.35 16.91 -14.02
C VAL A 177 -27.13 17.77 -15.26
N ASP A 178 -28.18 18.05 -16.04
CA ASP A 178 -28.09 18.80 -17.30
C ASP A 178 -27.68 20.27 -17.12
N MET A 179 -28.03 20.89 -15.98
CA MET A 179 -27.79 22.32 -15.72
C MET A 179 -26.36 22.62 -15.19
N ILE A 180 -25.75 21.67 -14.47
CA ILE A 180 -24.37 21.79 -13.95
C ILE A 180 -23.34 21.42 -15.04
N TRP A 181 -23.77 20.58 -15.99
CA TRP A 181 -22.99 20.06 -17.09
C TRP A 181 -22.44 21.15 -18.03
N THR A 182 -23.25 22.16 -18.32
CA THR A 182 -23.02 23.15 -19.40
C THR A 182 -21.88 24.14 -19.15
N GLY A 183 -21.08 24.00 -18.08
CA GLY A 183 -19.97 24.91 -17.81
C GLY A 183 -18.72 24.33 -17.13
N LYS A 184 -18.73 23.07 -16.66
CA LYS A 184 -17.62 22.52 -15.85
C LYS A 184 -16.92 21.30 -16.45
N VAL A 185 -17.59 20.53 -17.31
CA VAL A 185 -17.00 19.36 -17.96
C VAL A 185 -16.71 19.70 -19.40
N ASP A 186 -15.47 19.49 -19.83
CA ASP A 186 -15.07 19.79 -21.19
C ASP A 186 -15.77 18.87 -22.20
N SER A 187 -16.71 19.44 -22.94
CA SER A 187 -17.47 18.77 -23.99
C SER A 187 -16.57 18.09 -25.05
N GLN A 188 -15.38 18.64 -25.32
CA GLN A 188 -14.46 18.09 -26.33
C GLN A 188 -13.84 16.76 -25.87
N LEU A 189 -13.52 16.62 -24.58
CA LEU A 189 -12.97 15.38 -24.03
C LEU A 189 -13.96 14.22 -24.10
N LEU A 190 -15.25 14.50 -23.94
CA LEU A 190 -16.30 13.49 -23.98
C LEU A 190 -16.68 13.10 -25.41
N LEU A 191 -16.52 14.03 -26.35
CA LEU A 191 -16.63 13.74 -27.79
C LEU A 191 -15.52 12.79 -28.26
N ALA A 192 -14.35 12.82 -27.63
CA ALA A 192 -13.25 11.89 -27.89
C ALA A 192 -13.47 10.46 -27.34
N LEU A 193 -14.58 10.22 -26.63
CA LEU A 193 -15.02 8.91 -26.13
C LEU A 193 -16.10 8.32 -27.05
N ASN A 194 -16.08 6.99 -27.18
CA ASN A 194 -17.19 6.28 -27.81
C ASN A 194 -18.45 6.32 -26.93
N GLU A 195 -19.59 5.91 -27.48
CA GLU A 195 -20.89 5.98 -26.80
C GLU A 195 -20.89 5.26 -25.43
N SER A 196 -20.37 4.03 -25.37
CA SER A 196 -20.33 3.24 -24.14
C SER A 196 -19.46 3.87 -23.05
N GLN A 197 -18.29 4.40 -23.43
CA GLN A 197 -17.37 5.07 -22.52
C GLN A 197 -17.95 6.40 -22.03
N ARG A 198 -18.57 7.17 -22.94
CA ARG A 198 -19.26 8.41 -22.60
C ARG A 198 -20.38 8.14 -21.62
N ALA A 199 -21.26 7.18 -21.92
CA ALA A 199 -22.37 6.81 -21.04
C ALA A 199 -21.88 6.37 -19.65
N ALA A 200 -20.76 5.63 -19.57
CA ALA A 200 -20.15 5.26 -18.30
C ALA A 200 -19.68 6.50 -17.51
N VAL A 201 -18.94 7.42 -18.14
CA VAL A 201 -18.47 8.66 -17.50
C VAL A 201 -19.66 9.51 -17.02
N MET A 202 -20.66 9.70 -17.89
CA MET A 202 -21.89 10.43 -17.57
C MET A 202 -22.58 9.85 -16.33
N GLY A 203 -22.88 8.55 -16.37
CA GLY A 203 -23.60 7.88 -15.31
C GLY A 203 -22.85 7.90 -13.98
N THR A 204 -21.51 7.87 -14.01
CA THR A 204 -20.70 8.01 -12.79
C THR A 204 -20.70 9.44 -12.26
N ILE A 205 -20.57 10.47 -13.11
CA ILE A 205 -20.63 11.89 -12.69
C ILE A 205 -22.00 12.20 -12.05
N SER A 206 -23.09 11.77 -12.68
CA SER A 206 -24.45 11.93 -12.11
C SER A 206 -24.58 11.26 -10.75
N SER A 207 -23.89 10.13 -10.54
CA SER A 207 -23.91 9.42 -9.26
C SER A 207 -23.10 10.14 -8.18
N VAL A 208 -22.03 10.85 -8.54
CA VAL A 208 -21.23 11.67 -7.60
C VAL A 208 -22.01 12.89 -7.12
N GLN A 209 -22.84 13.48 -7.99
CA GLN A 209 -23.70 14.63 -7.64
C GLN A 209 -24.90 14.24 -6.76
N CYS A 210 -25.19 12.95 -6.62
CA CYS A 210 -26.29 12.45 -5.82
C CYS A 210 -25.89 12.32 -4.33
N GLU A 211 -25.81 13.46 -3.62
CA GLU A 211 -25.27 13.52 -2.24
C GLU A 211 -26.01 12.64 -1.21
N HIS A 212 -27.27 12.29 -1.47
CA HIS A 212 -28.08 11.49 -0.56
C HIS A 212 -27.92 9.97 -0.74
N ARG A 213 -27.07 9.49 -1.66
CA ARG A 213 -26.92 8.06 -1.96
C ARG A 213 -25.46 7.68 -2.20
N SER A 214 -24.99 6.63 -1.53
CA SER A 214 -23.75 5.96 -1.92
C SER A 214 -23.98 5.10 -3.17
N SER A 215 -23.02 5.12 -4.11
CA SER A 215 -23.12 4.35 -5.35
C SER A 215 -21.85 3.55 -5.61
N LEU A 216 -22.03 2.37 -6.20
CA LEU A 216 -20.97 1.54 -6.74
C LEU A 216 -21.21 1.38 -8.24
N LYS A 217 -20.20 1.70 -9.06
CA LYS A 217 -20.27 1.56 -10.51
C LYS A 217 -19.12 0.66 -10.97
N LEU A 218 -19.45 -0.38 -11.73
CA LEU A 218 -18.48 -1.24 -12.38
C LEU A 218 -18.30 -0.78 -13.83
N VAL A 219 -17.09 -0.39 -14.19
CA VAL A 219 -16.70 -0.12 -15.57
C VAL A 219 -15.84 -1.29 -16.03
N TRP A 220 -16.35 -2.06 -16.99
CA TRP A 220 -15.67 -3.24 -17.53
C TRP A 220 -15.44 -3.09 -19.04
N GLY A 221 -14.37 -3.70 -19.54
CA GLY A 221 -14.12 -3.77 -20.97
C GLY A 221 -12.96 -4.71 -21.31
N PRO A 222 -12.99 -5.37 -22.50
CA PRO A 222 -11.90 -6.19 -23.00
C PRO A 222 -10.52 -5.48 -23.07
N PRO A 223 -9.42 -6.22 -23.27
CA PRO A 223 -8.12 -5.61 -23.55
C PRO A 223 -8.20 -4.63 -24.74
N GLY A 224 -7.50 -3.50 -24.66
CA GLY A 224 -7.48 -2.49 -25.74
C GLY A 224 -8.69 -1.56 -25.83
N THR A 225 -9.74 -1.73 -25.02
CA THR A 225 -10.97 -0.88 -25.11
C THR A 225 -10.87 0.50 -24.46
N GLY A 226 -9.65 1.00 -24.20
CA GLY A 226 -9.45 2.35 -23.70
C GLY A 226 -9.92 2.61 -22.27
N LYS A 227 -10.08 1.58 -21.41
CA LYS A 227 -10.48 1.72 -19.99
C LYS A 227 -9.71 2.84 -19.27
N THR A 228 -8.39 2.86 -19.38
CA THR A 228 -7.54 3.88 -18.76
C THR A 228 -7.82 5.28 -19.31
N LYS A 229 -8.11 5.40 -20.62
CA LYS A 229 -8.52 6.67 -21.23
C LYS A 229 -9.85 7.16 -20.64
N THR A 230 -10.83 6.27 -20.52
CA THR A 230 -12.13 6.58 -19.90
C THR A 230 -11.99 7.02 -18.45
N ILE A 231 -11.21 6.30 -17.64
CA ILE A 231 -10.96 6.65 -16.22
C ILE A 231 -10.20 7.98 -16.13
N SER A 232 -9.22 8.24 -17.00
CA SER A 232 -8.48 9.50 -16.98
C SER A 232 -9.36 10.72 -17.29
N ILE A 233 -10.29 10.60 -18.25
CA ILE A 233 -11.25 11.66 -18.57
C ILE A 233 -12.23 11.85 -17.41
N PHE A 234 -12.75 10.76 -16.83
CA PHE A 234 -13.61 10.83 -15.64
C PHE A 234 -12.93 11.54 -14.46
N LEU A 235 -11.71 11.15 -14.10
CA LEU A 235 -10.96 11.78 -13.01
C LEU A 235 -10.66 13.25 -13.31
N TYR A 236 -10.31 13.58 -14.55
CA TYR A 236 -10.14 14.96 -14.96
C TYR A 236 -11.44 15.77 -14.81
N SER A 237 -12.60 15.23 -15.23
CA SER A 237 -13.90 15.86 -15.03
C SER A 237 -14.19 16.13 -13.54
N LEU A 238 -13.89 15.17 -12.65
CA LEU A 238 -14.04 15.37 -11.21
C LEU A 238 -13.14 16.50 -10.69
N LEU A 239 -11.89 16.57 -11.17
CA LEU A 239 -10.96 17.65 -10.81
C LEU A 239 -11.48 19.01 -11.27
N SER A 240 -11.98 19.13 -12.51
CA SER A 240 -12.60 20.36 -13.04
C SER A 240 -13.85 20.79 -12.26
N MET A 241 -14.52 19.84 -11.60
CA MET A 241 -15.66 20.09 -10.72
C MET A 241 -15.26 20.39 -9.26
N ASN A 242 -13.95 20.51 -8.95
CA ASN A 242 -13.40 20.66 -7.59
C ASN A 242 -13.77 19.50 -6.65
N CYS A 243 -13.99 18.30 -7.18
CA CYS A 243 -14.25 17.11 -6.38
C CYS A 243 -12.92 16.48 -5.92
N ARG A 244 -12.86 16.09 -4.63
CA ARG A 244 -11.74 15.29 -4.13
C ARG A 244 -11.93 13.82 -4.55
N ALA A 245 -11.05 13.34 -5.41
CA ALA A 245 -11.06 11.96 -5.89
C ALA A 245 -9.84 11.19 -5.36
N LEU A 246 -10.04 9.92 -5.01
CA LEU A 246 -8.97 8.97 -4.71
C LEU A 246 -8.94 7.92 -5.83
N ALA A 247 -7.81 7.83 -6.52
CA ALA A 247 -7.57 6.81 -7.54
C ALA A 247 -6.52 5.83 -7.03
N CYS A 248 -6.82 4.54 -7.11
CA CYS A 248 -5.93 3.45 -6.68
C CYS A 248 -5.77 2.45 -7.82
N ALA A 249 -4.57 1.86 -7.94
CA ALA A 249 -4.32 0.70 -8.78
C ALA A 249 -3.40 -0.29 -8.03
N PRO A 250 -3.43 -1.59 -8.35
CA PRO A 250 -2.56 -2.57 -7.69
C PRO A 250 -1.07 -2.33 -7.95
N GLU A 251 -0.73 -1.80 -9.14
CA GLU A 251 0.64 -1.61 -9.61
C GLU A 251 1.03 -0.14 -9.66
N ASN A 252 2.25 0.19 -9.20
CA ASN A 252 2.79 1.55 -9.24
C ASN A 252 2.87 2.12 -10.66
N ILE A 253 3.19 1.26 -11.65
CA ILE A 253 3.26 1.65 -13.05
C ILE A 253 1.89 2.10 -13.56
N ALA A 254 0.81 1.42 -13.18
CA ALA A 254 -0.54 1.79 -13.56
C ALA A 254 -0.97 3.14 -12.94
N VAL A 255 -0.58 3.40 -11.68
CA VAL A 255 -0.80 4.71 -11.03
C VAL A 255 -0.05 5.81 -11.78
N ALA A 256 1.24 5.59 -12.10
CA ALA A 256 2.05 6.56 -12.81
C ALA A 256 1.52 6.85 -14.22
N GLU A 257 1.10 5.82 -14.96
CA GLU A 257 0.49 5.97 -16.28
C GLU A 257 -0.79 6.80 -16.21
N LEU A 258 -1.66 6.52 -15.25
CA LEU A 258 -2.90 7.27 -15.05
C LEU A 258 -2.62 8.74 -14.71
N ALA A 259 -1.68 9.01 -13.81
CA ALA A 259 -1.28 10.36 -13.44
C ALA A 259 -0.71 11.14 -14.65
N LEU A 260 0.15 10.50 -15.45
CA LEU A 260 0.70 11.09 -16.67
C LEU A 260 -0.39 11.43 -17.69
N ARG A 261 -1.36 10.54 -17.88
CA ARG A 261 -2.51 10.79 -18.78
C ARG A 261 -3.33 12.00 -18.32
N ILE A 262 -3.61 12.12 -17.02
CA ILE A 262 -4.34 13.28 -16.46
C ILE A 262 -3.54 14.58 -16.66
N LEU A 263 -2.23 14.56 -16.42
CA LEU A 263 -1.35 15.70 -16.67
C LEU A 263 -1.35 16.13 -18.14
N ASN A 264 -1.32 15.16 -19.07
CA ASN A 264 -1.37 15.44 -20.50
C ASN A 264 -2.72 16.02 -20.93
N LEU A 265 -3.84 15.53 -20.37
CA LEU A 265 -5.17 16.12 -20.60
C LEU A 265 -5.23 17.57 -20.12
N HIS A 266 -4.63 17.86 -18.97
CA HIS A 266 -4.57 19.23 -18.46
C HIS A 266 -3.74 20.14 -19.39
N ARG A 267 -2.60 19.65 -19.88
CA ARG A 267 -1.72 20.41 -20.79
C ARG A 267 -2.33 20.65 -22.17
N SER A 268 -2.98 19.65 -22.77
CA SER A 268 -3.58 19.80 -24.09
C SER A 268 -4.66 20.88 -24.08
N LEU A 269 -5.50 20.89 -23.04
CA LEU A 269 -6.57 21.89 -22.91
C LEU A 269 -6.05 23.29 -22.58
N PHE A 270 -4.93 23.40 -21.85
CA PHE A 270 -4.28 24.69 -21.59
C PHE A 270 -3.64 25.26 -22.87
N MET A 271 -3.08 24.41 -23.74
CA MET A 271 -2.54 24.81 -25.05
C MET A 271 -3.67 25.15 -26.05
N ASP A 272 -4.79 24.44 -26.02
CA ASP A 272 -5.96 24.74 -26.85
C ASP A 272 -6.61 26.09 -26.47
N SER A 273 -6.49 26.50 -25.20
CA SER A 273 -6.91 27.82 -24.71
C SER A 273 -6.05 28.99 -25.24
N VAL A 274 -4.80 28.73 -25.62
CA VAL A 274 -3.89 29.72 -26.24
C VAL A 274 -3.98 29.69 -27.78
N THR A 275 -4.49 28.59 -28.35
CA THR A 275 -4.54 28.39 -29.81
C THR A 275 -5.81 28.96 -30.47
N LEU A 276 -6.75 29.53 -29.69
CA LEU A 276 -7.96 30.20 -30.19
C LEU A 276 -7.85 31.74 -30.36
N ILE A 277 -6.64 32.30 -30.44
CA ILE A 277 -6.40 33.68 -30.89
C ILE A 277 -5.32 33.72 -31.99
N VAL A 278 -5.30 32.79 -32.94
CA VAL A 278 -4.69 33.04 -34.27
C VAL A 278 -5.36 32.13 -35.30
N LYS A 279 -6.55 32.50 -35.79
CA LYS A 279 -7.02 32.21 -37.17
C LYS A 279 -8.43 32.76 -37.38
N GLY A 280 -8.48 33.90 -38.03
CA GLY A 280 -9.69 34.52 -38.54
C GLY A 280 -9.33 35.90 -39.07
N LEU A 281 -8.82 35.91 -40.31
CA LEU A 281 -8.61 37.04 -41.25
C LEU A 281 -8.37 38.44 -40.66
#